data_AF-S7VFY7-F1
#
_entry.id   AF-S7VFY7-F1
#
_cell.length_a   1.000
_cell.length_b   1.000
_cell.length_c   1.000
_cell.angle_alpha   90.00
_cell.angle_beta   90.00
_cell.angle_gamma   90.00
#
_symmetry.space_group_name_H-M   'P 1'
#
loop_
_entity.id
_entity.type
_entity.pdbx_description
1 polymer ?
#
loop_
_entity_poly.entity_id
_entity_poly.type
_entity_poly.pdbx_seq_one_letter_code
_entity_poly.pdbx_strand_id
1 'polypeptide(L)' 'MKYNPEIHNRRSIRLKGYDYSQAGAYFMTICTQNRECLLFTWNYRNHRRL' A
#
# COMPACT_ATOMS: atom_id res chain seq x y z
N MET A 1 16.47 3.20 -7.58
CA MET A 1 16.83 4.64 -7.70
C MET A 1 17.54 5.05 -6.42
N LYS A 2 18.65 5.80 -6.52
CA LYS A 2 19.42 6.25 -5.36
C LYS A 2 18.69 7.43 -4.69
N TYR A 3 18.63 7.46 -3.37
CA TYR A 3 17.98 8.56 -2.64
C TYR A 3 18.78 9.86 -2.81
N ASN A 4 18.18 10.89 -3.41
CA ASN A 4 18.69 12.26 -3.45
C ASN A 4 17.85 13.18 -2.51
N PRO A 5 18.40 13.60 -1.36
CA PRO A 5 17.66 14.41 -0.38
C PRO A 5 17.27 15.81 -0.90
N GLU A 6 17.94 16.36 -1.90
CA GLU A 6 17.60 17.70 -2.42
C GLU A 6 16.28 17.71 -3.19
N ILE A 7 15.94 16.58 -3.84
CA ILE A 7 14.72 16.43 -4.65
C ILE A 7 13.65 15.57 -3.97
N HIS A 8 14.03 14.67 -3.05
CA HIS A 8 13.10 13.78 -2.35
C HIS A 8 12.66 14.38 -1.00
N ASN A 9 11.91 15.48 -1.05
CA ASN A 9 11.37 16.18 0.11
C ASN A 9 10.09 15.53 0.69
N ARG A 10 9.96 14.20 0.62
CA ARG A 10 8.76 13.50 1.11
C ARG A 10 8.73 13.58 2.63
N ARG A 11 7.78 14.35 3.16
CA ARG A 11 7.50 14.40 4.61
C ARG A 11 6.56 13.27 5.02
N SER A 12 6.67 12.84 6.27
CA SER A 12 5.72 11.92 6.88
C SER A 12 4.36 12.59 7.07
N ILE A 13 3.29 11.94 6.63
CA ILE A 13 1.90 12.38 6.89
C ILE A 13 1.34 11.84 8.22
N ARG A 14 2.10 10.99 8.91
CA ARG A 14 1.64 10.33 10.14
C ARG A 14 1.56 11.31 11.29
N LEU A 15 0.45 11.29 12.01
CA LEU A 15 0.23 12.08 13.21
C LEU A 15 1.08 11.50 14.35
N LYS A 16 1.85 12.36 15.02
CA LYS A 16 2.72 11.94 16.13
C LYS A 16 1.85 11.50 17.31
N GLY A 17 2.11 10.30 17.84
CA GLY A 17 1.39 9.74 18.99
C GLY A 17 0.01 9.17 18.68
N TYR A 18 -0.42 9.16 17.41
CA TYR A 18 -1.69 8.56 17.02
C TYR A 18 -1.57 7.04 16.89
N ASP A 19 -2.44 6.31 17.58
CA ASP A 19 -2.55 4.86 17.49
C ASP A 19 -3.44 4.46 16.30
N TYR A 20 -2.82 4.04 15.21
CA TYR A 20 -3.49 3.60 13.98
C TYR A 20 -4.13 2.22 14.09
N SER A 21 -4.03 1.53 15.23
CA SER A 21 -4.73 0.26 15.48
C SER A 21 -6.14 0.45 16.05
N GLN A 22 -6.46 1.67 16.51
CA GLN A 22 -7.79 1.98 17.02
C GLN A 22 -8.85 1.87 15.92
N ALA A 23 -10.09 1.56 16.33
CA ALA A 23 -11.21 1.54 15.42
C ALA A 23 -11.42 2.92 14.78
N GLY A 24 -11.50 2.95 13.45
CA GLY A 24 -11.65 4.16 12.67
C GLY A 24 -12.11 3.85 11.25
N ALA A 25 -12.51 4.88 10.50
CA ALA A 25 -12.90 4.76 9.11
C ALA A 25 -11.72 5.09 8.19
N TYR A 26 -11.41 4.19 7.25
CA TYR A 26 -10.33 4.35 6.28
C TYR A 26 -10.88 4.15 4.87
N PHE A 27 -10.59 5.09 3.97
CA PHE A 27 -10.81 4.90 2.55
C PHE A 27 -9.48 4.48 1.90
N MET A 28 -9.43 3.26 1.37
CA MET A 28 -8.24 2.72 0.72
C MET A 28 -8.54 2.35 -0.73
N THR A 29 -7.66 2.77 -1.63
CA THR A 29 -7.64 2.31 -3.02
C THR A 29 -6.34 1.55 -3.24
N ILE A 30 -6.44 0.35 -3.83
CA ILE A 30 -5.29 -0.53 -4.05
C ILE A 30 -5.28 -0.91 -5.52
N CYS A 31 -4.18 -0.60 -6.20
CA CYS A 31 -3.93 -1.08 -7.55
C CYS A 31 -3.36 -2.49 -7.49
N THR A 32 -3.93 -3.42 -8.24
CA THR A 32 -3.38 -4.76 -8.44
C THR A 32 -2.55 -4.82 -9.70
N GLN A 33 -1.55 -5.70 -9.72
CA GLN A 33 -0.83 -6.00 -10.95
C GLN A 33 -1.81 -6.47 -12.02
N ASN A 34 -1.66 -5.96 -13.25
CA ASN A 34 -2.53 -6.27 -14.39
C ASN A 34 -4.03 -6.00 -14.16
N ARG A 35 -4.40 -5.18 -13.16
CA ARG A 35 -5.80 -4.87 -12.81
C ARG A 35 -6.63 -6.11 -12.43
N GLU A 36 -5.99 -7.14 -11.87
CA GLU A 36 -6.65 -8.38 -11.46
C GLU A 36 -7.44 -8.19 -10.15
N CYS A 37 -8.61 -8.83 -10.02
CA CYS A 37 -9.45 -8.73 -8.82
C CYS A 37 -8.98 -9.67 -7.68
N LEU A 38 -7.77 -9.46 -7.15
CA LEU A 38 -7.12 -10.38 -6.21
C LEU A 38 -7.57 -10.24 -4.74
N LEU A 39 -8.05 -9.05 -4.36
CA LEU A 39 -8.33 -8.71 -2.95
C LEU A 39 -9.55 -9.45 -2.37
N PHE A 40 -10.48 -9.87 -3.23
CA PHE A 40 -11.69 -10.60 -2.82
C PHE A 40 -11.68 -12.07 -3.25
N THR A 41 -10.72 -12.48 -4.09
CA THR A 41 -10.66 -13.84 -4.67
C THR A 41 -9.46 -14.66 -4.18
N TRP A 42 -8.95 -14.38 -2.97
CA TRP A 42 -7.82 -15.11 -2.38
C TRP A 42 -8.23 -16.55 -2.02
N ASN A 43 -8.31 -17.43 -3.03
CA ASN A 43 -8.47 -18.86 -2.82
C ASN A 43 -7.76 -19.75 -3.84
N TYR A 44 -7.30 -19.30 -5.00
CA TYR A 44 -6.50 -20.18 -5.87
C TYR A 44 -5.65 -19.38 -6.84
N ARG A 45 -4.33 -19.26 -6.59
CA ARG A 45 -3.34 -18.92 -7.62
C ARG A 45 -1.91 -19.17 -7.14
N ASN A 46 -1.57 -20.45 -6.99
CA ASN A 46 -0.21 -20.88 -7.30
C ASN A 46 -0.06 -20.90 -8.83
N HIS A 47 1.12 -20.50 -9.31
CA HIS A 47 1.59 -20.51 -10.70
C HIS A 47 1.09 -19.40 -11.65
N ARG A 48 1.92 -18.35 -11.77
CA ARG A 48 2.67 -18.09 -13.01
C ARG A 48 3.73 -17.01 -12.76
N ARG A 49 4.91 -17.48 -12.32
CA ARG A 49 6.19 -16.87 -12.72
C ARG A 49 6.56 -17.54 -14.04
N LEU A 50 6.47 -16.79 -15.14
CA LEU A 50 7.32 -16.95 -16.32
C LEU A 50 7.97 -15.59 -16.53
#